data_AF-A0AAD9YYT8-F1
#
_entry.id   AF-A0AAD9YYT8-F1
#
_cell.length_a   1.000
_cell.length_b   1.000
_cell.length_c   1.000
_cell.angle_alpha   90.00
_cell.angle_beta   90.00
_cell.angle_gamma   90.00
#
_symmetry.space_group_name_H-M   'P 1'
#
loop_
_entity.id
_entity.type
_entity.pdbx_description
1 polymer ?
#
loop_
_entity_poly.entity_id
_entity_poly.type
_entity_poly.pdbx_seq_one_letter_code
_entity_poly.pdbx_strand_id
1 'polypeptide(L)'
;MGLDFKEHEYFHAYRPRWPLEFAAIAAELASDLAFNNVSFISIEHVGSTSVPGLAAKPIIDILLVIAADEFHEIKRLQIMETLGWARRPGQGGYSNDTGEGGVKGRWSLKLNGVEPFKSLHVVPERGIPHRSCLALRQTLRKEEELRREYETVKIEVAAKREQEDVAQYSIRKSGIIRKILRKAGWSDEEVDEKVAFVQPREPKYLEL
;
A
#
# COMPACT_ATOMS: atom_id res chain seq x y z
N MET A 1 -3.15 -4.29 -29.61
CA MET A 1 -4.12 -3.31 -29.09
C MET A 1 -3.80 -3.17 -27.61
N GLY A 2 -2.88 -2.28 -27.27
CA GLY A 2 -2.32 -2.16 -25.92
C GLY A 2 -3.32 -1.48 -25.01
N LEU A 3 -3.70 -2.15 -23.93
CA LEU A 3 -4.54 -1.57 -22.89
C LEU A 3 -3.80 -0.37 -22.29
N ASP A 4 -4.47 0.78 -22.35
CA ASP A 4 -3.99 2.06 -21.86
C ASP A 4 -3.75 1.99 -20.35
N PHE A 5 -2.50 2.15 -19.91
CA PHE A 5 -2.04 2.03 -18.51
C PHE A 5 -2.53 3.16 -17.58
N LYS A 6 -3.54 3.95 -17.99
CA LYS A 6 -3.90 5.23 -17.37
C LYS A 6 -5.17 5.23 -16.51
N GLU A 7 -6.05 4.25 -16.61
CA GLU A 7 -7.35 4.30 -15.89
C GLU A 7 -7.20 4.34 -14.35
N HIS A 8 -6.14 3.72 -13.80
CA HIS A 8 -5.87 3.67 -12.36
C HIS A 8 -5.17 4.95 -11.85
N GLU A 9 -4.78 5.86 -12.74
CA GLU A 9 -4.17 7.12 -12.33
C GLU A 9 -5.17 8.16 -11.86
N TYR A 10 -6.46 7.98 -12.19
CA TYR A 10 -7.55 8.89 -11.82
C TYR A 10 -8.12 8.58 -10.43
N PHE A 11 -8.53 9.65 -9.73
CA PHE A 11 -9.27 9.51 -8.47
C PHE A 11 -10.75 9.25 -8.74
N HIS A 12 -11.34 8.37 -7.94
CA HIS A 12 -12.79 8.17 -7.89
C HIS A 12 -13.32 8.57 -6.52
N ALA A 13 -14.58 9.04 -6.51
CA ALA A 13 -15.36 9.10 -5.28
C ALA A 13 -15.37 7.73 -4.58
N TYR A 14 -15.54 7.74 -3.26
CA TYR A 14 -15.54 6.51 -2.47
C TYR A 14 -16.52 5.47 -3.04
N ARG A 15 -16.05 4.24 -3.23
CA ARG A 15 -16.88 3.14 -3.74
C ARG A 15 -17.21 2.16 -2.60
N PRO A 16 -18.49 1.95 -2.25
CA PRO A 16 -18.89 0.99 -1.22
C PRO A 16 -18.53 -0.47 -1.51
N ARG A 17 -18.12 -0.78 -2.75
CA ARG A 17 -17.61 -2.11 -3.14
C ARG A 17 -16.17 -2.38 -2.74
N TRP A 18 -15.36 -1.36 -2.42
CA TRP A 18 -13.95 -1.57 -2.05
C TRP A 18 -13.74 -2.51 -0.84
N PRO A 19 -14.55 -2.45 0.24
CA PRO A 19 -14.47 -3.43 1.30
C PRO A 19 -14.80 -4.86 0.86
N LEU A 20 -15.73 -5.04 -0.09
CA LEU A 20 -16.09 -6.36 -0.63
C LEU A 20 -14.98 -6.90 -1.55
N GLU A 21 -14.41 -6.05 -2.40
CA GLU A 21 -13.25 -6.36 -3.23
C GLU A 21 -12.06 -6.78 -2.36
N PHE A 22 -11.77 -6.03 -1.29
CA PHE A 22 -10.76 -6.41 -0.31
C PHE A 22 -11.04 -7.77 0.34
N ALA A 23 -12.28 -8.01 0.79
CA ALA A 23 -12.64 -9.25 1.47
C ALA A 23 -12.42 -10.48 0.57
N ALA A 24 -12.76 -10.37 -0.72
CA ALA A 24 -12.51 -11.42 -1.70
C ALA A 24 -11.00 -11.67 -1.90
N ILE A 25 -10.21 -10.60 -2.05
CA ILE A 25 -8.75 -10.72 -2.18
C ILE A 25 -8.12 -11.32 -0.93
N ALA A 26 -8.56 -10.90 0.26
CA ALA A 26 -8.03 -11.40 1.53
C ALA A 26 -8.31 -12.89 1.71
N ALA A 27 -9.50 -13.35 1.31
CA ALA A 27 -9.86 -14.78 1.34
C ALA A 27 -9.00 -15.61 0.37
N GLU A 28 -8.76 -15.11 -0.85
CA GLU A 28 -7.87 -15.76 -1.82
C GLU A 28 -6.44 -15.87 -1.28
N LEU A 29 -5.88 -14.76 -0.77
CA LEU A 29 -4.55 -14.72 -0.18
C LEU A 29 -4.43 -15.68 1.01
N ALA A 30 -5.41 -15.68 1.92
CA ALA A 30 -5.41 -16.57 3.07
C ALA A 30 -5.44 -18.04 2.65
N SER A 31 -6.24 -18.38 1.64
CA SER A 31 -6.32 -19.74 1.10
C SER A 31 -4.99 -20.20 0.49
N ASP A 32 -4.35 -19.34 -0.31
CA ASP A 32 -3.09 -19.68 -0.99
C ASP A 32 -1.94 -19.81 0.02
N LEU A 33 -1.88 -18.93 1.03
CA LEU A 33 -0.91 -19.00 2.13
C LEU A 33 -1.12 -20.27 2.98
N ALA A 34 -2.36 -20.60 3.31
CA ALA A 34 -2.68 -21.80 4.09
C ALA A 34 -2.33 -23.09 3.32
N PHE A 35 -2.66 -23.16 2.02
CA PHE A 35 -2.34 -24.32 1.19
C PHE A 35 -0.84 -24.60 1.13
N ASN A 36 -0.01 -23.56 1.16
CA ASN A 36 1.45 -23.66 1.11
C ASN A 36 2.12 -23.63 2.51
N ASN A 37 1.35 -23.77 3.60
CA ASN A 37 1.83 -23.73 4.98
C ASN A 37 2.65 -22.47 5.34
N VAL A 38 2.29 -21.32 4.76
CA VAL A 38 2.90 -20.04 5.07
C VAL A 38 2.12 -19.37 6.20
N SER A 39 2.69 -19.36 7.40
CA SER A 39 2.10 -18.64 8.55
C SER A 39 2.06 -17.12 8.34
N PHE A 40 0.98 -16.52 8.83
CA PHE A 40 0.78 -15.07 8.93
C PHE A 40 -0.12 -14.77 10.12
N ILE A 41 -0.11 -13.53 10.61
CA ILE A 41 -0.91 -13.06 11.74
C ILE A 41 -2.24 -12.49 11.26
N SER A 42 -2.21 -11.61 10.27
CA SER A 42 -3.43 -11.00 9.73
C SER A 42 -3.25 -10.46 8.30
N ILE A 43 -4.39 -10.24 7.64
CA ILE A 43 -4.48 -9.54 6.35
C ILE A 43 -5.37 -8.32 6.56
N GLU A 44 -4.81 -7.13 6.36
CA GLU A 44 -5.47 -5.86 6.70
C GLU A 44 -5.72 -4.98 5.48
N HIS A 45 -6.94 -4.43 5.38
CA HIS A 45 -7.26 -3.40 4.38
C HIS A 45 -6.72 -2.06 4.83
N VAL A 46 -5.79 -1.48 4.07
CA VAL A 46 -5.19 -0.18 4.37
C VAL A 46 -5.30 0.76 3.17
N GLY A 47 -4.62 1.90 3.25
CA GLY A 47 -4.65 2.90 2.19
C GLY A 47 -6.00 3.62 2.10
N SER A 48 -6.17 4.40 1.03
CA SER A 48 -7.32 5.30 0.92
C SER A 48 -8.64 4.55 0.67
N THR A 49 -8.61 3.42 -0.04
CA THR A 49 -9.80 2.61 -0.32
C THR A 49 -10.40 1.96 0.93
N SER A 50 -9.63 1.89 2.02
CA SER A 50 -10.09 1.42 3.33
C SER A 50 -10.83 2.48 4.15
N VAL A 51 -10.93 3.74 3.70
CA VAL A 51 -11.54 4.85 4.44
C VAL A 51 -12.87 5.24 3.78
N PRO A 52 -14.03 4.97 4.40
CA PRO A 52 -15.31 5.43 3.90
C PRO A 52 -15.36 6.93 3.68
N GLY A 53 -15.90 7.33 2.53
CA GLY A 53 -16.03 8.73 2.12
C GLY A 53 -14.76 9.39 1.60
N LEU A 54 -13.63 8.67 1.49
CA LEU A 54 -12.38 9.20 0.93
C LEU A 54 -12.23 8.82 -0.55
N ALA A 55 -12.07 9.82 -1.42
CA ALA A 55 -11.72 9.61 -2.81
C ALA A 55 -10.31 9.02 -2.95
N ALA A 56 -10.16 8.10 -3.88
CA ALA A 56 -8.94 7.34 -4.04
C ALA A 56 -8.73 6.89 -5.49
N LYS A 57 -7.47 6.64 -5.84
CA LYS A 57 -7.15 5.74 -6.96
C LYS A 57 -7.75 4.37 -6.67
N PRO A 58 -8.27 3.65 -7.66
CA PRO A 58 -8.98 2.38 -7.46
C PRO A 58 -7.98 1.23 -7.22
N ILE A 59 -7.14 1.36 -6.19
CA ILE A 59 -6.11 0.39 -5.79
C ILE A 59 -6.43 -0.08 -4.37
N ILE A 60 -6.58 -1.39 -4.19
CA ILE A 60 -6.74 -2.03 -2.89
C ILE A 60 -5.36 -2.25 -2.28
N ASP A 61 -5.02 -1.43 -1.27
CA ASP A 61 -3.78 -1.59 -0.50
C ASP A 61 -3.99 -2.60 0.63
N ILE A 62 -3.09 -3.58 0.73
CA ILE A 62 -3.21 -4.74 1.62
C ILE A 62 -1.94 -4.84 2.45
N LEU A 63 -2.08 -5.03 3.77
CA LEU A 63 -0.96 -5.52 4.60
C LEU A 63 -1.11 -7.01 4.85
N LEU A 64 -0.05 -7.77 4.58
CA LEU A 64 0.13 -9.11 5.14
C LEU A 64 1.04 -8.97 6.36
N VAL A 65 0.49 -9.18 7.55
CA VAL A 65 1.22 -9.07 8.81
C VAL A 65 1.79 -10.42 9.17
N ILE A 66 3.10 -10.50 9.40
CA ILE A 66 3.78 -11.72 9.86
C ILE A 66 4.45 -11.50 11.21
N ALA A 67 4.83 -12.56 11.91
CA ALA A 67 5.55 -12.44 13.16
C ALA A 67 6.89 -11.71 12.94
N ALA A 68 7.33 -10.92 13.93
CA ALA A 68 8.49 -10.06 13.77
C ALA A 68 9.80 -10.85 13.57
N ASP A 69 9.90 -12.02 14.21
CA ASP A 69 11.00 -12.99 14.06
C ASP A 69 10.94 -13.74 12.72
N GLU A 70 9.78 -13.81 12.07
CA GLU A 70 9.62 -14.33 10.72
C GLU A 70 9.98 -13.32 9.62
N PHE A 71 10.30 -12.05 9.94
CA PHE A 71 10.63 -11.03 8.94
C PHE A 71 12.08 -11.15 8.45
N HIS A 72 12.35 -12.19 7.67
CA HIS A 72 13.66 -12.50 7.09
C HIS A 72 13.54 -13.11 5.67
N GLU A 73 14.66 -13.20 4.95
CA GLU A 73 14.68 -13.53 3.52
C GLU A 73 14.04 -14.89 3.18
N ILE A 74 14.23 -15.93 4.00
CA ILE A 74 13.61 -17.25 3.76
C ILE A 74 12.08 -17.15 3.74
N LYS A 75 11.49 -16.49 4.74
CA LYS A 75 10.03 -16.25 4.79
C LYS A 75 9.56 -15.42 3.60
N ARG A 76 10.33 -14.41 3.21
CA ARG A 76 10.05 -13.59 2.03
C ARG A 76 9.96 -14.44 0.77
N LEU A 77 10.95 -15.30 0.53
CA LEU A 77 10.97 -16.19 -0.62
C LEU A 77 9.81 -17.19 -0.59
N GLN A 78 9.45 -17.75 0.57
CA GLN A 78 8.27 -18.62 0.71
C GLN A 78 6.97 -17.91 0.35
N ILE A 79 6.79 -16.68 0.83
CA ILE A 79 5.62 -15.84 0.47
C ILE A 79 5.65 -15.55 -1.02
N MET A 80 6.80 -15.17 -1.58
CA MET A 80 6.95 -14.87 -2.99
C MET A 80 6.70 -16.08 -3.88
N GLU A 81 7.13 -17.28 -3.50
CA GLU A 81 6.87 -18.53 -4.22
C GLU A 81 5.37 -18.87 -4.16
N THR A 82 4.79 -18.81 -2.97
CA THR A 82 3.36 -19.05 -2.75
C THR A 82 2.47 -18.11 -3.56
N LEU A 83 2.81 -16.82 -3.57
CA LEU A 83 2.06 -15.79 -4.30
C LEU A 83 2.53 -15.63 -5.75
N GLY A 84 3.64 -16.26 -6.10
CA GLY A 84 4.40 -16.06 -7.33
C GLY A 84 4.82 -17.38 -7.98
N TRP A 85 3.89 -18.32 -8.12
CA TRP A 85 3.26 -18.61 -9.41
C TRP A 85 2.35 -19.85 -9.32
N ALA A 86 1.05 -19.64 -9.53
CA ALA A 86 0.32 -20.45 -10.49
C ALA A 86 -0.30 -19.45 -11.46
N ARG A 87 0.07 -19.55 -12.75
CA ARG A 87 -0.67 -18.90 -13.83
C ARG A 87 -2.11 -19.42 -13.78
N ARG A 88 -2.98 -18.83 -12.96
CA ARG A 88 -4.43 -18.98 -13.13
C ARG A 88 -4.75 -18.24 -14.42
N PRO A 89 -5.23 -18.91 -15.48
CA PRO A 89 -5.66 -18.22 -16.68
C PRO A 89 -6.68 -17.14 -16.28
N GLY A 90 -6.39 -15.87 -16.59
CA GLY A 90 -7.28 -14.74 -16.34
C GLY A 90 -7.10 -13.96 -15.03
N GLN A 91 -6.15 -14.28 -14.14
CA GLN A 91 -6.00 -13.56 -12.85
C GLN A 91 -4.67 -12.82 -12.62
N GLY A 92 -3.69 -12.97 -13.52
CA GLY A 92 -2.37 -12.34 -13.36
C GLY A 92 -1.58 -12.90 -12.17
N GLY A 93 -0.29 -12.59 -12.07
CA GLY A 93 0.58 -13.02 -10.95
C GLY A 93 1.40 -11.85 -10.43
N TYR A 94 1.72 -11.81 -9.13
CA TYR A 94 2.53 -10.75 -8.53
C TYR A 94 3.86 -10.65 -9.29
N SER A 95 4.01 -9.61 -10.12
CA SER A 95 4.99 -9.64 -11.19
C SER A 95 6.27 -8.89 -10.84
N ASN A 96 6.31 -8.23 -9.69
CA ASN A 96 7.46 -7.45 -9.24
C ASN A 96 7.52 -7.40 -7.72
N ASP A 97 8.49 -8.08 -7.15
CA ASP A 97 9.05 -7.69 -5.88
C ASP A 97 9.85 -6.40 -6.08
N THR A 98 9.54 -5.40 -5.25
CA THR A 98 10.19 -4.07 -5.31
C THR A 98 11.03 -3.80 -4.07
N GLY A 99 11.43 -4.85 -3.36
CA GLY A 99 12.08 -4.76 -2.06
C GLY A 99 11.22 -3.95 -1.09
N GLU A 100 11.81 -2.93 -0.49
CA GLU A 100 11.14 -2.03 0.46
C GLU A 100 10.13 -1.07 -0.19
N GLY A 101 10.18 -0.90 -1.51
CA GLY A 101 9.28 0.01 -2.24
C GLY A 101 9.30 1.44 -1.67
N GLY A 102 10.46 1.89 -1.19
CA GLY A 102 10.68 3.21 -0.58
C GLY A 102 10.11 3.37 0.83
N VAL A 103 9.89 2.28 1.58
CA VAL A 103 9.55 2.34 3.02
C VAL A 103 10.32 1.23 3.74
N LYS A 104 11.18 1.61 4.66
CA LYS A 104 11.96 0.66 5.45
C LYS A 104 11.07 -0.32 6.22
N GLY A 105 11.49 -1.59 6.31
CA GLY A 105 10.83 -2.59 7.15
C GLY A 105 9.53 -3.15 6.58
N ARG A 106 9.39 -3.16 5.25
CA ARG A 106 8.32 -3.89 4.54
C ARG A 106 8.86 -4.57 3.28
N TRP A 107 8.14 -5.54 2.74
CA TRP A 107 8.32 -6.01 1.37
C TRP A 107 7.12 -5.62 0.53
N SER A 108 7.35 -5.02 -0.64
CA SER A 108 6.30 -4.50 -1.51
C SER A 108 6.17 -5.35 -2.77
N LEU A 109 5.03 -6.03 -2.90
CA LEU A 109 4.68 -6.86 -4.04
C LEU A 109 3.57 -6.18 -4.84
N LYS A 110 3.80 -6.00 -6.15
CA LYS A 110 2.79 -5.44 -7.06
C LYS A 110 2.15 -6.54 -7.89
N LEU A 111 0.82 -6.56 -7.92
CA LEU A 111 0.09 -7.27 -8.95
C LEU A 111 -0.26 -6.28 -10.07
N ASN A 112 0.22 -6.54 -11.27
CA ASN A 112 -0.08 -5.72 -12.43
C ASN A 112 -1.13 -6.42 -13.32
N GLY A 113 -2.06 -5.64 -13.88
CA GLY A 113 -2.83 -6.02 -15.06
C GLY A 113 -4.15 -6.77 -14.83
N VAL A 114 -4.64 -6.89 -13.58
CA VAL A 114 -5.97 -7.46 -13.29
C VAL A 114 -6.74 -6.58 -12.33
N GLU A 115 -7.97 -6.25 -12.70
CA GLU A 115 -8.91 -5.56 -11.82
C GLU A 115 -9.53 -6.54 -10.80
N PRO A 116 -9.73 -6.11 -9.54
CA PRO A 116 -9.31 -4.83 -8.96
C PRO A 116 -7.79 -4.73 -8.78
N PHE A 117 -7.22 -3.55 -9.06
CA PHE A 117 -5.79 -3.32 -8.85
C PHE A 117 -5.44 -3.47 -7.37
N LYS A 118 -4.39 -4.24 -7.05
CA LYS A 118 -3.99 -4.52 -5.67
C LYS A 118 -2.51 -4.25 -5.43
N SER A 119 -2.21 -3.68 -4.26
CA SER A 119 -0.85 -3.44 -3.76
C SER A 119 -0.68 -4.20 -2.45
N LEU A 120 0.23 -5.18 -2.43
CA LEU A 120 0.47 -6.01 -1.26
C LEU A 120 1.76 -5.58 -0.57
N HIS A 121 1.69 -5.38 0.75
CA HIS A 121 2.84 -5.07 1.59
C HIS A 121 2.96 -6.10 2.71
N VAL A 122 4.05 -6.84 2.74
CA VAL A 122 4.38 -7.74 3.85
C VAL A 122 5.11 -6.94 4.92
N VAL A 123 4.65 -7.02 6.16
CA VAL A 123 5.17 -6.22 7.28
C VAL A 123 5.32 -7.07 8.54
N PRO A 124 6.34 -6.82 9.37
CA PRO A 124 6.41 -7.44 10.69
C PRO A 124 5.33 -6.87 11.61
N GLU A 125 4.78 -7.69 12.49
CA GLU A 125 3.88 -7.25 13.56
C GLU A 125 4.52 -6.12 14.37
N ARG A 126 3.73 -5.12 14.76
CA ARG A 126 4.15 -3.94 15.55
C ARG A 126 5.26 -3.07 14.94
N GLY A 127 5.80 -3.42 13.77
CA GLY A 127 6.73 -2.57 13.03
C GLY A 127 6.11 -1.24 12.61
N ILE A 128 6.95 -0.24 12.34
CA ILE A 128 6.51 1.10 11.92
C ILE A 128 5.56 1.04 10.71
N PRO A 129 5.81 0.27 9.64
CA PRO A 129 4.87 0.19 8.51
C PRO A 129 3.50 -0.38 8.90
N HIS A 130 3.47 -1.40 9.76
CA HIS A 130 2.22 -1.98 10.26
C HIS A 130 1.44 -0.96 11.09
N ARG A 131 2.05 -0.44 12.17
CA ARG A 131 1.37 0.50 13.07
C ARG A 131 0.94 1.78 12.35
N SER A 132 1.79 2.35 11.49
CA SER A 132 1.52 3.65 10.83
C SER A 132 0.37 3.58 9.84
N CYS A 133 0.28 2.50 9.06
CA CYS A 133 -0.83 2.29 8.13
C CYS A 133 -2.17 2.12 8.88
N LEU A 134 -2.18 1.38 9.99
CA LEU A 134 -3.37 1.24 10.82
C LEU A 134 -3.77 2.56 11.48
N ALA A 135 -2.81 3.31 12.02
CA ALA A 135 -3.04 4.62 12.63
C ALA A 135 -3.62 5.61 11.62
N LEU A 136 -3.03 5.71 10.41
CA LEU A 136 -3.57 6.52 9.32
C LEU A 136 -5.02 6.15 9.00
N ARG A 137 -5.30 4.86 8.75
CA ARG A 137 -6.66 4.37 8.46
C ARG A 137 -7.64 4.74 9.56
N GLN A 138 -7.30 4.45 10.81
CA GLN A 138 -8.18 4.64 11.95
C GLN A 138 -8.47 6.13 12.20
N THR A 139 -7.44 6.98 12.13
CA THR A 139 -7.61 8.44 12.30
C THR A 139 -8.46 9.02 11.19
N LEU A 140 -8.20 8.68 9.93
CA LEU A 140 -8.97 9.19 8.79
C LEU A 140 -10.43 8.70 8.76
N ARG A 141 -10.74 7.57 9.41
CA ARG A 141 -12.12 7.10 9.61
C ARG A 141 -12.88 7.91 10.67
N LYS A 142 -12.18 8.48 11.65
CA LYS A 142 -12.75 9.20 12.78
C LYS A 142 -12.79 10.72 12.57
N GLU A 143 -11.76 11.27 11.93
CA GLU A 143 -11.51 12.71 11.82
C GLU A 143 -11.86 13.20 10.42
N GLU A 144 -13.09 13.68 10.22
CA GLU A 144 -13.58 14.09 8.90
C GLU A 144 -12.77 15.25 8.30
N GLU A 145 -12.36 16.23 9.11
CA GLU A 145 -11.57 17.38 8.63
C GLU A 145 -10.21 16.92 8.09
N LEU A 146 -9.53 16.03 8.82
CA LEU A 146 -8.25 15.45 8.37
C LEU A 146 -8.43 14.58 7.13
N ARG A 147 -9.56 13.89 6.99
CA ARG A 147 -9.90 13.13 5.77
C ARG A 147 -10.02 14.05 4.56
N ARG A 148 -10.72 15.18 4.69
CA ARG A 148 -10.87 16.16 3.61
C ARG A 148 -9.52 16.79 3.25
N GLU A 149 -8.74 17.23 4.23
CA GLU A 149 -7.41 17.79 4.00
C GLU A 149 -6.46 16.79 3.32
N TYR A 150 -6.47 15.53 3.76
CA TYR A 150 -5.71 14.45 3.13
C TYR A 150 -6.13 14.18 1.69
N GLU A 151 -7.43 14.25 1.39
CA GLU A 151 -7.94 14.14 0.03
C GLU A 151 -7.43 15.28 -0.86
N THR A 152 -7.57 16.53 -0.42
CA THR A 152 -7.08 17.71 -1.15
C THR A 152 -5.60 17.59 -1.46
N VAL A 153 -4.76 17.30 -0.46
CA VAL A 153 -3.32 17.15 -0.66
C VAL A 153 -3.00 16.05 -1.67
N LYS A 154 -3.68 14.90 -1.61
CA LYS A 154 -3.48 13.81 -2.58
C LYS A 154 -3.81 14.22 -4.02
N ILE A 155 -4.92 14.94 -4.21
CA ILE A 155 -5.36 15.38 -5.54
C ILE A 155 -4.38 16.42 -6.09
N GLU A 156 -3.99 17.40 -5.28
CA GLU A 156 -3.01 18.43 -5.67
C GLU A 156 -1.67 17.81 -6.05
N VAL A 157 -1.18 16.87 -5.23
CA VAL A 157 0.08 16.15 -5.46
C VAL A 157 0.00 15.28 -6.72
N ALA A 158 -1.16 14.67 -7.00
CA ALA A 158 -1.34 13.89 -8.23
C ALA A 158 -1.39 14.77 -9.47
N ALA A 159 -2.04 15.94 -9.40
CA ALA A 159 -2.14 16.89 -10.51
C ALA A 159 -0.79 17.48 -10.93
N LYS A 160 0.14 17.62 -9.97
CA LYS A 160 1.46 18.23 -10.21
C LYS A 160 2.58 17.21 -10.46
N ARG A 161 2.26 15.92 -10.50
CA ARG A 161 3.24 14.82 -10.55
C ARG A 161 4.16 14.85 -11.78
N GLU A 162 3.71 15.40 -12.90
CA GLU A 162 4.50 15.53 -14.13
C GLU A 162 5.31 16.84 -14.19
N GLN A 163 5.06 17.77 -13.25
CA GLN A 163 5.58 19.15 -13.27
C GLN A 163 6.46 19.50 -12.07
N GLU A 164 6.49 18.65 -11.03
CA GLU A 164 7.24 18.88 -9.80
C GLU A 164 8.43 17.92 -9.65
N ASP A 165 9.52 18.45 -9.07
CA ASP A 165 10.62 17.65 -8.55
C ASP A 165 10.10 16.62 -7.53
N VAL A 166 10.60 15.39 -7.63
CA VAL A 166 10.30 14.26 -6.74
C VAL A 166 10.49 14.65 -5.25
N ALA A 167 11.42 15.56 -4.96
CA ALA A 167 11.64 16.08 -3.60
C ALA A 167 10.43 16.89 -3.07
N GLN A 168 9.86 17.79 -3.86
CA GLN A 168 8.70 18.61 -3.45
C GLN A 168 7.43 17.75 -3.31
N TYR A 169 7.28 16.76 -4.18
CA TYR A 169 6.23 15.73 -4.10
C TYR A 169 6.28 14.95 -2.78
N SER A 170 7.48 14.54 -2.35
CA SER A 170 7.70 13.80 -1.11
C SER A 170 7.42 14.65 0.15
N ILE A 171 7.83 15.92 0.15
CA ILE A 171 7.65 16.85 1.28
C ILE A 171 6.17 17.12 1.56
N ARG A 172 5.39 17.47 0.53
CA ARG A 172 3.95 17.79 0.70
C ARG A 172 3.16 16.60 1.24
N LYS A 173 3.38 15.41 0.69
CA LYS A 173 2.71 14.20 1.14
C LYS A 173 3.13 13.82 2.56
N SER A 174 4.39 14.05 2.91
CA SER A 174 4.90 13.79 4.26
C SER A 174 4.28 14.73 5.28
N GLY A 175 4.04 16.01 4.95
CA GLY A 175 3.44 16.99 5.87
C GLY A 175 2.08 16.55 6.42
N ILE A 176 1.15 16.16 5.55
CA ILE A 176 -0.18 15.70 6.00
C ILE A 176 -0.11 14.35 6.74
N ILE A 177 0.77 13.44 6.33
CA ILE A 177 0.98 12.16 7.03
C ILE A 177 1.48 12.41 8.45
N ARG A 178 2.46 13.31 8.64
CA ARG A 178 2.95 13.72 9.97
C ARG A 178 1.82 14.25 10.84
N LYS A 179 0.98 15.14 10.30
CA LYS A 179 -0.18 15.71 11.01
C LYS A 179 -1.15 14.62 11.48
N ILE A 180 -1.49 13.68 10.61
CA ILE A 180 -2.42 12.58 10.94
C ILE A 180 -1.83 11.64 11.98
N LEU A 181 -0.54 11.28 11.88
CA LEU A 181 0.12 10.39 12.84
C LEU A 181 0.28 11.05 14.22
N ARG A 182 0.62 12.34 14.29
CA ARG A 182 0.62 13.10 15.55
C ARG A 182 -0.76 13.13 16.20
N LYS A 183 -1.82 13.34 15.41
CA LYS A 183 -3.21 13.24 15.89
C LYS A 183 -3.54 11.83 16.40
N ALA A 184 -2.92 10.80 15.82
CA ALA A 184 -3.04 9.41 16.26
C ALA A 184 -2.20 9.10 17.52
N GLY A 185 -1.47 10.07 18.09
CA GLY A 185 -0.67 9.92 19.30
C GLY A 185 0.75 9.40 19.07
N TRP A 186 1.27 9.46 17.84
CA TRP A 186 2.65 9.06 17.55
C TRP A 186 3.64 10.11 18.02
N SER A 187 4.80 9.67 18.52
CA SER A 187 5.89 10.57 18.87
C SER A 187 6.54 11.17 17.62
N ASP A 188 7.24 12.30 17.77
CA ASP A 188 7.95 12.92 16.65
C ASP A 188 9.05 12.01 16.10
N GLU A 189 9.71 11.22 16.95
CA GLU A 189 10.72 10.24 16.55
C GLU A 189 10.12 9.14 15.68
N GLU A 190 8.98 8.55 16.07
CA GLU A 190 8.31 7.51 15.27
C GLU A 190 7.78 8.05 13.94
N VAL A 191 7.27 9.28 13.97
CA VAL A 191 6.81 9.99 12.77
C VAL A 191 7.97 10.25 11.82
N ASP A 192 9.10 10.73 12.33
CA ASP A 192 10.28 10.98 11.52
C ASP A 192 10.89 9.69 10.99
N GLU A 193 10.95 8.61 11.77
CA GLU A 193 11.35 7.29 11.27
C GLU A 193 10.46 6.83 10.10
N LYS A 194 9.14 7.07 10.20
CA LYS A 194 8.19 6.73 9.13
C LYS A 194 8.42 7.55 7.86
N VAL A 195 8.70 8.85 7.98
CA VAL A 195 8.79 9.75 6.82
C VAL A 195 10.22 9.93 6.28
N ALA A 196 11.25 9.58 7.05
CA ALA A 196 12.65 9.77 6.70
C ALA A 196 13.11 8.97 5.46
N PHE A 197 12.32 7.99 4.99
CA PHE A 197 12.76 7.03 3.98
C PHE A 197 11.96 7.03 2.67
N VAL A 198 11.18 8.06 2.37
CA VAL A 198 10.64 8.23 1.01
C VAL A 198 11.76 8.73 0.09
N GLN A 199 12.70 7.84 -0.24
CA GLN A 199 13.71 8.06 -1.27
C GLN A 199 12.99 8.35 -2.61
N PRO A 200 13.53 9.23 -3.46
CA PRO A 200 13.08 9.35 -4.84
C PRO A 200 13.04 7.95 -5.45
N ARG A 201 11.91 7.57 -6.08
CA ARG A 201 11.93 6.40 -6.95
C ARG A 201 12.92 6.75 -8.05
N GLU A 202 14.06 6.06 -8.12
CA GLU A 202 14.92 6.18 -9.28
C GLU A 202 14.07 5.94 -10.53
N PRO A 203 14.19 6.79 -11.57
CA PRO A 203 13.55 6.50 -12.83
C PRO A 203 14.06 5.13 -13.28
N LYS A 204 13.14 4.17 -13.46
CA LYS A 204 13.48 2.92 -14.12
C LYS A 204 13.96 3.31 -15.51
N TYR A 205 15.27 3.26 -15.73
CA TYR A 205 15.80 3.22 -17.08
C TYR A 205 15.13 2.03 -17.77
N LEU A 206 14.47 2.31 -18.89
CA LEU A 206 14.12 1.30 -19.86
C LEU A 206 15.46 0.73 -20.34
N GLU A 207 15.86 -0.41 -19.78
CA GLU A 207 16.86 -1.23 -20.46
C GLU A 207 16.23 -1.69 -21.78
N LEU A 208 16.83 -1.20 -22.86
CA LEU A 208 16.53 -1.51 -24.26
C LEU A 208 16.96 -2.94 -24.60
#